data_AF-A0A3N5G1F2-F1
#
_entry.id   AF-A0A3N5G1F2-F1
#
_cell.length_a   1.000
_cell.length_b   1.000
_cell.length_c   1.000
_cell.angle_alpha   90.00
_cell.angle_beta   90.00
_cell.angle_gamma   90.00
#
_symmetry.space_group_name_H-M   'P 1'
#
loop_
_entity.id
_entity.type
_entity.pdbx_description
1 polymer ?
#
loop_
_entity_poly.entity_id
_entity_poly.type
_entity_poly.pdbx_seq_one_letter_code
_entity_poly.pdbx_strand_id
1 'polypeptide(L)'
;MRRLCLLPVAFAALSCASAAHLGQPALVGRIDDVIQRHRRATIAVSYHHLGTGLRYDRNEDIPFHAASTMKVPVMMALYRAVDRGEMTLDQPIPV
;
A
#
# COMPACT_ATOMS: atom_id res chain seq x y z
N MET A 1 -13.43 52.67 9.21
CA MET A 1 -13.76 51.58 10.16
C MET A 1 -14.36 50.40 9.40
N ARG A 2 -13.60 49.30 9.32
CA ARG A 2 -13.92 47.94 8.81
C ARG A 2 -12.84 47.50 7.84
N ARG A 3 -12.44 46.23 7.96
CA ARG A 3 -11.47 45.48 7.13
C ARG A 3 -10.04 45.49 7.65
N LEU A 4 -9.76 44.90 8.81
CA LEU A 4 -8.43 44.30 9.07
C LEU A 4 -8.36 43.37 10.31
N CYS A 5 -9.29 42.42 10.49
CA CYS A 5 -9.22 41.46 11.62
C CYS A 5 -9.52 39.99 11.25
N LEU A 6 -9.30 39.57 10.00
CA LEU A 6 -9.55 38.16 9.60
C LEU A 6 -8.29 37.39 9.18
N LEU A 7 -7.09 37.91 9.44
CA LEU A 7 -5.84 37.29 8.98
C LEU A 7 -5.17 36.24 9.90
N PRO A 8 -5.40 36.15 11.23
CA PRO A 8 -4.63 35.18 12.04
C PRO A 8 -5.25 33.77 12.07
N VAL A 9 -6.54 33.62 11.74
CA VAL A 9 -7.23 32.32 11.83
C VAL A 9 -6.87 31.39 10.67
N ALA A 10 -6.48 31.95 9.52
CA ALA A 10 -6.10 31.16 8.35
C ALA A 10 -4.76 30.41 8.51
N PHE A 11 -3.85 30.89 9.37
CA PHE A 11 -2.52 30.30 9.52
C PHE A 11 -2.49 29.04 10.39
N ALA A 12 -3.41 28.92 11.37
CA ALA A 12 -3.48 27.76 12.25
C ALA A 12 -4.00 26.49 11.54
N ALA A 13 -4.83 26.66 10.50
CA ALA A 13 -5.39 25.55 9.74
C ALA A 13 -4.37 24.85 8.81
N LEU A 14 -3.27 25.50 8.43
CA LEU A 14 -2.24 24.89 7.57
C LEU A 14 -1.32 23.90 8.30
N SER A 15 -1.22 23.96 9.63
CA SER A 15 -0.23 23.17 10.36
C SER A 15 -0.61 21.69 10.53
N CYS A 16 -1.89 21.33 10.46
CA CYS A 16 -2.33 19.93 10.58
C CYS A 16 -2.12 19.10 9.31
N ALA A 17 -1.94 19.73 8.14
CA ALA A 17 -1.76 19.02 6.87
C ALA A 17 -0.32 18.46 6.68
N SER A 18 0.65 18.91 7.49
CA SER A 18 2.08 18.58 7.30
C SER A 18 2.48 17.19 7.82
N ALA A 19 1.79 16.68 8.86
CA ALA A 19 2.14 15.39 9.47
C ALA A 19 2.00 14.19 8.50
N ALA A 20 1.05 14.27 7.56
CA ALA A 20 0.87 13.24 6.53
C ALA A 20 2.00 13.20 5.50
N HIS A 21 2.68 14.34 5.26
CA HIS A 21 3.75 14.44 4.27
C HIS A 21 5.10 13.98 4.84
N LEU A 22 5.35 14.19 6.14
CA LEU A 22 6.61 13.78 6.80
C LEU A 22 6.83 12.26 6.85
N GLY A 23 5.75 11.45 6.78
CA GLY A 23 5.86 9.98 6.78
C GLY A 23 6.40 9.39 5.47
N GLN A 24 6.26 10.10 4.35
CA GLN A 24 6.63 9.61 3.02
C GLN A 24 8.16 9.57 2.79
N PRO A 25 8.92 10.67 3.01
CA PRO A 25 10.38 10.64 2.86
C PRO A 25 11.05 9.60 3.76
N ALA A 26 10.56 9.44 4.99
CA ALA A 26 11.11 8.50 5.96
C ALA A 26 10.82 7.03 5.60
N LEU A 27 9.69 6.72 4.96
CA LEU A 27 9.41 5.37 4.46
C LEU A 27 10.30 5.05 3.25
N VAL A 28 10.32 5.96 2.26
CA VAL A 28 11.09 5.79 1.02
C VAL A 28 12.57 5.59 1.33
N GLY A 29 13.16 6.44 2.17
CA GLY A 29 14.57 6.31 2.56
C GLY A 29 14.89 4.96 3.19
N ARG A 30 14.02 4.44 4.07
CA ARG A 30 14.21 3.12 4.69
C ARG A 30 14.09 1.97 3.69
N ILE A 31 13.18 2.06 2.72
CA ILE A 31 13.07 1.04 1.66
C ILE A 31 14.32 1.05 0.80
N ASP A 32 14.79 2.23 0.39
CA ASP A 32 16.01 2.38 -0.37
C ASP A 32 17.23 1.84 0.40
N ASP A 33 17.34 2.10 1.70
CA ASP A 33 18.40 1.55 2.56
C ASP A 33 18.40 0.01 2.60
N VAL A 34 17.23 -0.63 2.59
CA VAL A 34 17.12 -2.10 2.46
C VAL A 34 17.65 -2.53 1.09
N ILE A 35 17.20 -1.89 0.02
CA ILE A 35 17.60 -2.24 -1.34
C ILE A 35 19.12 -2.09 -1.52
N GLN A 36 19.71 -1.00 -1.02
CA GLN A 36 21.14 -0.74 -1.12
C GLN A 36 22.00 -1.73 -0.32
N ARG A 37 21.45 -2.37 0.72
CA ARG A 37 22.13 -3.47 1.42
C ARG A 37 22.14 -4.78 0.63
N HIS A 38 21.25 -4.93 -0.35
CA HIS A 38 21.06 -6.15 -1.13
C HIS A 38 21.35 -5.94 -2.63
N ARG A 39 22.47 -5.27 -2.97
CA ARG A 39 22.80 -4.86 -4.36
C ARG A 39 22.91 -5.99 -5.38
N ARG A 40 23.05 -7.24 -4.94
CA ARG A 40 23.13 -8.43 -5.81
C ARG A 40 21.75 -9.02 -6.17
N ALA A 41 20.69 -8.53 -5.53
CA ALA A 41 19.33 -9.00 -5.77
C ALA A 41 18.54 -7.95 -6.57
N THR A 42 17.67 -8.42 -7.45
CA THR A 42 16.60 -7.57 -8.01
C THR A 42 15.47 -7.52 -6.99
N ILE A 43 15.20 -6.34 -6.45
CA ILE A 43 14.12 -6.12 -5.48
C ILE A 43 13.06 -5.25 -6.13
N ALA A 44 11.81 -5.70 -6.07
CA ALA A 44 10.63 -4.94 -6.45
C ALA A 44 9.73 -4.70 -5.24
N VAL A 45 9.11 -3.53 -5.21
CA VAL A 45 8.21 -3.10 -4.14
C VAL A 45 7.09 -2.29 -4.78
N SER A 46 5.84 -2.64 -4.45
CA SER A 46 4.69 -1.76 -4.66
C SER A 46 3.99 -1.60 -3.32
N TYR A 47 3.81 -0.36 -2.90
CA TYR A 47 3.22 0.01 -1.62
C TYR A 47 2.17 1.08 -1.83
N HIS A 48 1.00 0.87 -1.24
CA HIS A 48 -0.10 1.83 -1.25
C HIS A 48 -0.73 1.93 0.14
N HIS A 49 -0.65 3.12 0.74
CA HIS A 49 -1.32 3.41 2.00
C HIS A 49 -2.76 3.89 1.73
N LEU A 50 -3.75 3.04 2.00
CA LEU A 50 -5.16 3.31 1.68
C LEU A 50 -5.74 4.55 2.37
N GLY A 51 -5.26 4.90 3.58
CA GLY A 51 -5.78 6.06 4.32
C GLY A 51 -5.23 7.42 3.91
N THR A 52 -4.00 7.49 3.37
CA THR A 52 -3.31 8.76 3.04
C THR A 52 -3.11 8.93 1.53
N GLY A 53 -3.30 7.87 0.76
CA GLY A 53 -3.00 7.84 -0.68
C GLY A 53 -1.49 7.79 -0.98
N LEU A 54 -0.63 7.67 0.03
CA LEU A 54 0.81 7.52 -0.16
C LEU A 54 1.12 6.28 -1.01
N ARG A 55 1.90 6.46 -2.07
CA ARG A 55 2.37 5.40 -2.97
C ARG A 55 3.88 5.38 -3.06
N TYR A 56 4.43 4.18 -3.24
CA TYR A 56 5.82 3.95 -3.62
C TYR A 56 5.86 2.70 -4.50
N ASP A 57 6.41 2.86 -5.70
CA ASP A 57 6.56 1.79 -6.67
C ASP A 57 8.02 1.74 -7.13
N ARG A 58 8.57 0.54 -7.20
CA ARG A 58 9.91 0.25 -7.71
C ARG A 58 9.91 -1.12 -8.37
N ASN A 59 10.29 -1.18 -9.64
CA ASN A 59 10.33 -2.42 -10.41
C ASN A 59 8.98 -3.18 -10.39
N GLU A 60 7.88 -2.45 -10.23
CA GLU A 60 6.52 -2.94 -10.04
C GLU A 60 6.01 -3.77 -11.23
N ASP A 61 6.49 -3.47 -12.43
CA ASP A 61 6.12 -4.17 -13.66
C ASP A 61 7.10 -5.31 -14.03
N ILE A 62 8.13 -5.54 -13.22
CA ILE A 62 9.04 -6.68 -13.44
C ILE A 62 8.38 -7.95 -12.90
N PRO A 63 8.22 -9.02 -13.69
CA PRO A 63 7.63 -10.26 -13.22
C PRO A 63 8.57 -11.01 -12.27
N PHE A 64 8.02 -11.51 -11.15
CA PHE A 64 8.70 -12.39 -10.20
C PHE A 64 7.96 -13.73 -10.07
N HIS A 65 8.68 -14.78 -9.69
CA HIS A 65 8.05 -16.03 -9.30
C HIS A 65 7.18 -15.80 -8.04
N ALA A 66 5.88 -16.04 -8.16
CA ALA A 66 4.95 -15.86 -7.05
C ALA A 66 5.19 -16.85 -5.89
N ALA A 67 5.79 -18.02 -6.15
CA ALA A 67 6.00 -19.06 -5.13
C ALA A 67 4.71 -19.28 -4.31
N SER A 68 4.81 -19.39 -2.97
CA SER A 68 3.63 -19.59 -2.13
C SER A 68 2.73 -18.36 -1.97
N THR A 69 3.10 -17.17 -2.45
CA THR A 69 2.20 -15.99 -2.43
C THR A 69 1.04 -16.15 -3.40
N MET A 70 1.18 -17.01 -4.42
CA MET A 70 0.09 -17.37 -5.36
C MET A 70 -1.17 -17.91 -4.65
N LYS A 71 -1.04 -18.42 -3.42
CA LYS A 71 -2.18 -18.95 -2.68
C LYS A 71 -3.19 -17.88 -2.33
N VAL A 72 -2.76 -16.62 -2.19
CA VAL A 72 -3.67 -15.50 -1.92
C VAL A 72 -4.70 -15.32 -3.05
N PRO A 73 -4.32 -15.11 -4.32
CA PRO A 73 -5.30 -15.01 -5.40
C PRO A 73 -6.09 -16.30 -5.62
N VAL A 74 -5.51 -17.48 -5.37
CA VAL A 74 -6.26 -18.76 -5.40
C VAL A 74 -7.39 -18.76 -4.36
N MET A 75 -7.12 -18.37 -3.12
CA MET A 75 -8.14 -18.29 -2.08
C MET A 75 -9.17 -17.19 -2.38
N MET A 76 -8.76 -16.05 -2.94
CA MET A 76 -9.71 -15.02 -3.39
C MET A 76 -10.67 -15.57 -4.46
N ALA A 77 -10.17 -16.37 -5.41
CA ALA A 77 -11.01 -17.01 -6.41
C ALA A 77 -11.98 -18.04 -5.79
N LEU A 78 -11.49 -18.86 -4.84
CA LEU A 78 -12.31 -19.82 -4.11
C LEU A 78 -13.44 -19.15 -3.34
N TYR A 79 -13.14 -18.13 -2.52
CA TYR A 79 -14.19 -17.42 -1.76
C TYR A 79 -15.21 -16.77 -2.69
N ARG A 80 -14.79 -16.19 -3.81
CA ARG A 80 -15.72 -15.66 -4.81
C ARG A 80 -16.61 -16.75 -5.44
N ALA A 81 -16.11 -17.98 -5.60
CA ALA A 81 -16.91 -19.10 -6.11
C ALA A 81 -17.94 -19.56 -5.07
N VAL A 82 -17.54 -19.59 -3.79
CA VAL A 82 -18.44 -19.87 -2.66
C VAL A 82 -19.54 -18.80 -2.56
N ASP A 83 -19.20 -17.51 -2.67
CA ASP A 83 -20.18 -16.41 -2.69
C ASP A 83 -21.17 -16.52 -3.86
N ARG A 84 -20.75 -17.11 -4.99
CA ARG A 84 -21.62 -17.40 -6.14
C ARG A 84 -22.43 -18.70 -6.02
N GLY A 85 -22.24 -19.46 -4.94
CA GLY A 85 -22.90 -20.76 -4.74
C GLY A 85 -22.36 -21.88 -5.64
N GLU A 86 -21.18 -21.71 -6.23
CA GLU A 86 -20.56 -22.69 -7.15
C GLU A 86 -19.82 -23.81 -6.40
N MET A 87 -19.41 -23.55 -5.16
CA MET A 87 -18.62 -24.45 -4.31
C MET A 87 -18.97 -24.24 -2.84
N THR A 88 -18.61 -25.19 -1.97
CA THR A 88 -18.61 -25.01 -0.51
C THR A 88 -17.21 -25.23 0.05
N LEU A 89 -16.88 -24.56 1.16
CA LEU A 89 -15.54 -24.66 1.78
C LEU A 89 -15.30 -26.01 2.47
N ASP A 90 -16.36 -26.69 2.87
CA ASP A 90 -16.36 -28.01 3.49
C ASP A 90 -16.48 -29.16 2.47
N GLN A 91 -16.46 -28.83 1.17
CA GLN A 91 -16.51 -29.84 0.12
C GLN A 91 -15.32 -30.81 0.25
N PRO A 92 -15.58 -32.12 0.38
CA PRO A 92 -14.50 -33.10 0.48
C PRO A 92 -13.71 -33.16 -0.82
N ILE A 93 -12.39 -33.23 -0.69
CA ILE A 93 -11.48 -33.46 -1.81
C ILE A 93 -11.20 -34.97 -1.86
N PRO A 94 -11.59 -35.70 -2.92
CA PRO A 94 -11.29 -37.11 -3.04
C PRO A 94 -9.77 -37.32 -3.11
N VAL A 95 -9.31 -38.39 -2.47
CA VAL A 95 -7.90 -38.82 -2.41
C VAL A 95 -7.65 -40.05 -3.25
#